data_AF-A0A970CCP6-F1
#
_entry.id   AF-A0A970CCP6-F1
#
_cell.length_a   1.000
_cell.length_b   1.000
_cell.length_c   1.000
_cell.angle_alpha   90.00
_cell.angle_beta   90.00
_cell.angle_gamma   90.00
#
_symmetry.space_group_name_H-M   'P 1'
#
loop_
_entity.id
_entity.type
_entity.pdbx_description
1 polymer ?
#
loop_
_entity_poly.entity_id
_entity_poly.type
_entity_poly.pdbx_seq_one_letter_code
_entity_poly.pdbx_strand_id
1 'polypeptide(L)' 'MLGLGPWELIVVAGVIVFIFGAKRLPQLGEGLGKSITEFKKAIRDEPSSDSKLDHGRGDIGATAEKPKNQGVKGSS' A
#
# COMPACT_ATOMS: atom_id res chain seq x y z
N MET A 1 34.01 10.74 -4.40
CA MET A 1 33.28 12.00 -4.16
C MET A 1 32.25 12.20 -5.26
N LEU A 2 31.12 11.49 -5.17
CA LEU A 2 29.93 11.73 -5.98
C LEU A 2 28.93 12.36 -5.03
N GLY A 3 29.08 13.67 -4.82
CA GLY A 3 28.14 14.46 -4.02
C GLY A 3 26.88 14.70 -4.83
N LEU A 4 26.10 13.63 -5.07
CA LEU A 4 24.79 13.75 -5.68
C LEU A 4 23.82 14.17 -4.59
N GLY A 5 23.51 15.46 -4.56
CA GLY A 5 22.51 16.02 -3.68
C GLY A 5 21.11 15.49 -4.01
N PRO A 6 20.16 15.62 -3.07
CA PRO A 6 18.75 15.34 -3.34
C PRO A 6 18.23 16.12 -4.57
N TRP A 7 18.80 17.29 -4.84
CA TRP A 7 18.44 18.13 -5.96
C TRP A 7 18.86 17.53 -7.31
N GLU A 8 20.10 17.06 -7.44
CA GLU A 8 20.57 16.37 -8.65
C GLU A 8 19.80 15.07 -8.92
N LEU A 9 19.44 14.31 -7.88
CA LEU A 9 18.62 13.11 -8.03
C LEU A 9 17.23 13.42 -8.60
N ILE A 10 16.61 14.53 -8.19
CA ILE A 10 15.31 14.97 -8.73
C ILE A 10 15.45 15.33 -10.21
N VAL A 11 16.51 16.03 -10.60
CA VAL A 11 16.75 16.40 -12.00
C VAL A 11 16.92 15.15 -12.87
N VAL A 12 17.73 14.19 -12.42
CA VAL A 12 17.94 12.92 -13.13
C VAL A 12 16.65 12.11 -13.22
N ALA A 13 15.90 11.99 -12.12
CA ALA A 13 14.60 11.34 -12.10
C ALA A 13 13.62 12.03 -13.07
N GLY A 14 13.63 13.36 -13.16
CA GLY A 14 12.83 14.13 -14.11
C GLY A 14 13.13 13.78 -15.56
N VAL A 15 14.40 13.64 -15.94
CA VAL A 15 14.79 13.21 -17.31
C VAL A 15 14.33 11.79 -17.61
N ILE A 16 14.45 10.87 -16.65
CA ILE A 16 13.96 9.49 -16.81
C ILE A 16 12.43 9.51 -16.98
N VAL A 17 11.71 10.26 -16.15
CA VAL A 17 10.25 10.45 -16.29
C VAL A 17 9.89 11.07 -17.63
N PHE A 18 10.71 11.98 -18.18
CA PHE A 18 10.45 12.60 -19.48
C PHE A 18 10.56 11.58 -20.63
N ILE A 19 11.55 10.69 -20.60
CA ILE A 19 11.76 9.66 -21.62
C ILE A 19 10.73 8.53 -21.51
N PHE A 20 10.52 8.02 -20.29
CA PHE A 20 9.65 6.87 -20.06
C PHE A 20 8.18 7.25 -19.87
N GLY A 21 7.90 8.50 -19.50
CA GLY A 21 6.58 9.00 -19.12
C GLY A 21 6.21 8.69 -17.68
N ALA A 22 5.49 9.61 -17.04
CA ALA A 22 5.05 9.50 -15.63
C ALA A 22 4.18 8.27 -15.33
N LYS A 23 3.56 7.65 -16.34
CA LYS A 23 2.74 6.44 -16.21
C LYS A 23 3.54 5.14 -16.23
N ARG A 24 4.72 5.10 -16.86
CA ARG A 24 5.48 3.85 -17.02
C ARG A 24 6.32 3.50 -15.80
N LEU A 25 6.90 4.49 -15.13
CA LEU A 25 7.64 4.30 -13.87
C LEU A 25 6.82 3.61 -12.75
N PRO A 26 5.62 4.08 -12.38
CA PRO A 26 4.82 3.40 -11.37
C PRO A 26 4.36 2.02 -11.83
N GLN A 27 3.99 1.86 -13.10
CA GLN A 27 3.57 0.57 -13.66
C GLN A 27 4.70 -0.49 -13.58
N LEU A 28 5.95 -0.10 -13.83
CA LEU A 28 7.12 -0.96 -13.66
C LEU A 28 7.45 -1.18 -12.18
N GLY A 29 7.31 -0.14 -11.36
CA GLY A 29 7.54 -0.19 -9.92
C GLY A 29 6.57 -1.10 -9.17
N GLU A 30 5.30 -1.18 -9.56
CA GLU A 30 4.31 -2.06 -8.93
C GLU A 30 4.66 -3.55 -9.13
N GLY A 31 5.12 -3.93 -10.32
CA GLY A 31 5.55 -5.30 -10.61
C GLY A 31 6.82 -5.67 -9.83
N LEU A 32 7.84 -4.82 -9.90
CA LEU A 32 9.09 -5.02 -9.17
C LEU A 32 8.88 -5.00 -7.66
N GLY A 33 8.05 -4.10 -7.14
CA GLY A 33 7.76 -3.95 -5.72
C GLY A 33 7.09 -5.18 -5.13
N LYS A 34 6.15 -5.81 -5.86
CA LYS A 34 5.56 -7.10 -5.46
C LYS A 34 6.61 -8.20 -5.43
N SER A 35 7.44 -8.32 -6.46
CA SER A 35 8.53 -9.32 -6.51
C SER A 35 9.56 -9.14 -5.39
N ILE A 36 9.99 -7.91 -5.11
CA ILE A 36 10.90 -7.60 -3.99
C ILE A 36 10.24 -7.93 -2.65
N THR A 37 8.93 -7.67 -2.50
CA THR A 37 8.20 -7.93 -1.25
C THR A 37 8.12 -9.43 -0.98
N GLU A 38 7.72 -10.23 -1.98
CA GLU A 38 7.69 -11.69 -1.87
C GLU A 38 9.08 -12.29 -1.67
N PHE A 39 10.10 -11.77 -2.38
CA PHE A 39 11.50 -12.18 -2.20
C PHE A 39 12.00 -11.90 -0.78
N LYS A 40 11.70 -10.72 -0.25
CA LYS A 40 12.05 -10.34 1.12
C LYS A 40 11.30 -11.16 2.16
N LYS A 41 10.06 -11.56 1.88
CA LYS A 41 9.26 -12.44 2.73
C LYS A 41 9.86 -13.85 2.76
N ALA A 42 10.18 -14.42 1.59
CA ALA A 42 10.82 -15.73 1.48
C ALA A 42 12.18 -15.80 2.18
N ILE A 43 12.97 -14.72 2.13
CA ILE A 43 14.26 -14.65 2.85
C ILE A 43 14.09 -14.45 4.36
N ARG A 44 12.97 -13.85 4.80
CA ARG A 44 12.68 -13.61 6.22
C ARG A 44 11.95 -14.75 6.91
N ASP A 45 11.26 -15.62 6.17
CA ASP A 45 10.46 -16.73 6.69
C ASP A 45 11.29 -18.01 6.99
N GLU A 46 12.62 -17.92 7.08
CA GLU A 46 13.41 -18.93 7.80
C GLU A 46 13.20 -18.76 9.32
N PRO A 47 12.95 -19.84 10.06
CA PRO A 47 11.71 -20.09 10.80
C PRO A 47 11.51 -19.18 12.01
N SER A 48 10.57 -18.24 11.92
CA SER A 48 9.86 -17.69 13.09
C SER A 48 8.55 -17.04 12.67
N SER A 49 7.50 -17.84 12.75
CA SER A 49 6.12 -17.46 13.10
C SER A 49 5.34 -16.47 12.21
N ASP A 50 4.34 -17.07 11.57
CA ASP A 50 2.96 -16.59 11.46
C ASP A 50 2.68 -15.29 10.70
N SER A 51 2.16 -15.53 9.49
CA SER A 51 1.53 -14.58 8.59
C SER A 51 0.37 -13.84 9.24
N LYS A 52 0.45 -12.51 9.24
CA LYS A 52 -0.73 -11.64 9.16
C LYS A 52 -0.43 -10.45 8.25
N LEU A 53 -0.66 -10.64 6.95
CA LEU A 53 -0.90 -9.53 6.03
C LEU A 53 -2.31 -9.71 5.48
N ASP A 54 -3.21 -9.21 6.31
CA ASP A 54 -4.62 -8.99 6.10
C ASP A 54 -4.85 -8.16 4.84
N HIS A 55 -5.71 -8.67 3.97
CA HIS A 55 -6.40 -7.90 2.94
C HIS A 55 -7.30 -6.87 3.61
N GLY A 56 -7.31 -5.64 3.09
CA GLY A 56 -8.47 -4.76 3.21
C GLY A 56 -8.23 -3.52 4.04
N ARG A 57 -7.90 -2.42 3.35
CA ARG A 57 -8.38 -1.10 3.78
C ARG A 57 -8.66 -0.25 2.56
N GLY A 58 -9.85 -0.46 2.04
CA GLY A 58 -10.46 0.26 0.93
C GLY A 58 -11.95 0.45 1.19
N ASP A 59 -12.35 0.66 2.44
CA ASP A 59 -13.70 0.95 2.89
C ASP A 59 -13.70 2.30 3.61
N ILE A 60 -13.50 3.37 2.83
CA ILE A 60 -13.96 4.70 3.23
C ILE A 60 -15.47 4.70 2.95
N GLY A 61 -16.25 4.31 3.96
CA GLY A 61 -17.70 4.17 3.86
C GLY A 61 -18.39 4.24 5.22
N ALA A 62 -17.94 5.15 6.08
CA ALA A 62 -18.69 5.51 7.28
C ALA A 62 -19.93 6.33 6.88
N THR A 63 -21.03 5.65 6.57
CA THR A 63 -22.36 6.24 6.69
C THR A 63 -23.10 5.48 7.78
N ALA A 64 -23.38 6.20 8.86
CA ALA A 64 -23.96 5.70 10.08
C ALA A 64 -25.40 5.23 9.87
N GLU A 65 -25.66 3.94 10.12
CA GLU A 65 -27.01 3.45 10.43
C GLU A 65 -27.07 3.01 11.90
N LYS A 66 -27.78 3.81 12.69
CA LYS A 66 -28.01 3.65 14.13
C LYS A 66 -29.13 2.63 14.38
N PRO A 67 -28.90 1.49 15.06
CA PRO A 67 -30.00 0.62 15.47
C PRO A 67 -30.61 1.17 16.77
N LYS A 68 -31.81 1.77 16.69
CA LYS A 68 -32.62 2.04 17.89
C LYS A 68 -33.59 0.86 18.07
N ASN A 69 -33.09 -0.16 18.76
CA ASN A 69 -33.80 -1.37 19.14
C ASN A 69 -34.98 -1.05 20.07
N GLN A 70 -36.18 -1.01 19.46
CA GLN A 70 -37.40 -1.69 19.88
C GLN A 70 -37.50 -2.12 21.36
N GLY A 71 -37.97 -1.20 22.20
CA GLY A 71 -38.51 -1.50 23.53
C GLY A 71 -40.02 -1.56 23.47
N VAL A 72 -40.58 -2.69 23.03
CA VAL A 72 -42.02 -3.00 23.22
C VAL A 72 -42.09 -4.06 24.30
N LYS A 73 -42.29 -3.62 25.54
CA LYS A 73 -42.77 -4.45 26.64
C LYS A 73 -44.21 -4.02 26.94
N GLY A 74 -45.10 -4.32 26.00
CA GLY A 74 -46.47 -4.68 26.33
C GLY A 74 -46.48 -6.19 26.59
N SER A 75 -47.43 -6.79 27.27
CA SER A 75 -48.61 -6.32 27.97
C SER A 75 -49.09 -7.56 28.72
N SER A 76 -49.62 -7.33 29.92
CA SER A 76 -50.54 -8.24 30.63
C SER A 76 -49.97 -9.55 31.18
#